data_AF-A0A1H0ACQ7-F1
#
_entry.id   AF-A0A1H0ACQ7-F1
#
_cell.length_a   1.000
_cell.length_b   1.000
_cell.length_c   1.000
_cell.angle_alpha   90.00
_cell.angle_beta   90.00
_cell.angle_gamma   90.00
#
_symmetry.space_group_name_H-M   'P 1'
#
loop_
_entity.id
_entity.type
_entity.pdbx_description
1 polymer ?
#
loop_
_entity_poly.entity_id
_entity_poly.type
_entity_poly.pdbx_seq_one_letter_code
_entity_poly.pdbx_strand_id
1 'polypeptide(L)'
;MDSSTAPGLGSLTWVPAAERPELLAAPVAAALGALTAPAWVAEIDPDLADTAAFAEAYGVPLEVSANCVVVAARRAGQTELAVCLVPATTRADVNGLVRRHLGARKVSFAPQDVAVAESGMEYGGITPLGLPPSWPVLVDPAVAAADLVVVGSGTRGSKLAVSGAALAALPAAEVLEGLGRPVAEPPRPAPAAPAERAPDDRDVGWGERPEELSAADRRYLEDRPPHWGSD
;
A
#
# COMPACT_ATOMS: atom_id res chain seq x y z
N MET A 1 14.02 28.55 12.08
CA MET A 1 13.04 27.81 12.90
C MET A 1 13.81 26.77 13.68
N ASP A 2 13.49 26.59 14.95
CA ASP A 2 14.19 25.67 15.83
C ASP A 2 13.89 24.23 15.41
N SER A 3 14.88 23.58 14.77
CA SER A 3 14.78 22.19 14.29
C SER A 3 14.61 21.17 15.44
N SER A 4 14.60 21.61 16.70
CA SER A 4 14.44 20.78 17.90
C SER A 4 12.99 20.51 18.32
N THR A 5 11.98 21.07 17.65
CA THR A 5 10.57 20.88 18.04
C THR A 5 9.92 19.73 17.28
N ALA A 6 9.25 18.84 18.01
CA ALA A 6 8.51 17.72 17.43
C ALA A 6 7.43 18.23 16.45
N PRO A 7 7.22 17.54 15.31
CA PRO A 7 6.22 17.96 14.35
C PRO A 7 4.80 17.68 14.86
N GLY A 8 3.89 18.64 14.65
CA GLY A 8 2.45 18.47 14.88
C GLY A 8 1.77 17.84 13.67
N LEU A 9 2.05 16.56 13.39
CA LEU A 9 1.45 15.83 12.27
C LEU A 9 0.42 14.81 12.75
N GLY A 10 -0.85 15.06 12.44
CA GLY A 10 -1.95 14.16 12.77
C GLY A 10 -2.16 14.00 14.28
N SER A 11 -2.65 12.83 14.68
CA SER A 11 -2.88 12.43 16.08
C SER A 11 -1.67 11.75 16.73
N LEU A 12 -0.57 11.57 15.99
CA LEU A 12 0.61 10.82 16.43
C LEU A 12 1.49 11.63 17.38
N THR A 13 2.17 10.91 18.28
CA THR A 13 3.22 11.48 19.13
C THR A 13 4.58 11.24 18.47
N TRP A 14 5.17 12.30 17.96
CA TRP A 14 6.48 12.26 17.31
C TRP A 14 7.59 12.54 18.34
N VAL A 15 8.57 11.65 18.38
CA VAL A 15 9.74 11.74 19.28
C VAL A 15 11.03 11.66 18.46
N PRO A 16 12.16 12.17 18.96
CA PRO A 16 13.43 12.07 18.23
C PRO A 16 13.75 10.61 17.89
N ALA A 17 14.03 10.32 16.63
CA ALA A 17 14.24 8.94 16.16
C ALA A 17 15.42 8.25 16.85
N ALA A 18 16.45 9.02 17.21
CA ALA A 18 17.62 8.53 17.92
C ALA A 18 17.32 8.05 19.36
N GLU A 19 16.20 8.47 19.96
CA GLU A 19 15.80 8.06 21.31
C GLU A 19 14.97 6.78 21.32
N ARG A 20 14.46 6.34 20.15
CA ARG A 20 13.61 5.15 20.00
C ARG A 20 14.10 4.23 18.87
N PRO A 21 15.38 3.77 18.90
CA PRO A 21 15.93 2.95 17.83
C PRO A 21 15.20 1.61 17.63
N GLU A 22 14.50 1.10 18.64
CA GLU A 22 13.70 -0.11 18.58
C GLU A 22 12.45 0.00 17.70
N LEU A 23 12.05 1.22 17.33
CA LEU A 23 10.97 1.45 16.37
C LEU A 23 11.46 1.38 14.92
N LEU A 24 12.77 1.32 14.68
CA LEU A 24 13.37 1.38 13.35
C LEU A 24 13.91 0.02 12.94
N ALA A 25 13.99 -0.24 11.64
CA ALA A 25 14.78 -1.37 11.18
C ALA A 25 16.27 -1.12 11.47
N ALA A 26 17.02 -2.18 11.73
CA ALA A 26 18.45 -2.12 12.01
C ALA A 26 19.26 -1.24 11.01
N PRO A 27 19.10 -1.38 9.68
CA PRO A 27 19.80 -0.51 8.72
C PRO A 27 19.42 0.97 8.85
N VAL A 28 18.17 1.27 9.17
CA VAL A 28 17.66 2.64 9.33
C VAL A 28 18.24 3.27 10.59
N ALA A 29 18.21 2.56 11.71
CA ALA A 29 18.81 3.00 12.97
C ALA A 29 20.30 3.29 12.83
N ALA A 30 21.03 2.42 12.13
CA ALA A 30 22.46 2.59 11.86
C ALA A 30 22.77 3.82 11.00
N ALA A 31 21.86 4.20 10.09
CA ALA A 31 22.04 5.30 9.16
C ALA A 31 21.52 6.66 9.67
N LEU A 32 20.77 6.71 10.78
CA LEU A 32 20.22 7.96 11.33
C LEU A 32 21.26 9.07 11.50
N GLY A 33 22.46 8.73 11.99
CA GLY A 33 23.52 9.70 12.25
C GLY A 33 24.10 10.36 10.98
N ALA A 34 23.79 9.82 9.80
CA ALA A 34 24.21 10.40 8.52
C ALA A 34 23.27 11.51 8.02
N LEU A 35 22.09 11.67 8.63
CA LEU A 35 21.16 12.73 8.24
C LEU A 35 21.69 14.11 8.64
N THR A 36 21.52 15.07 7.74
CA THR A 36 21.93 16.47 7.95
C THR A 36 20.87 17.28 8.70
N ALA A 37 19.73 16.67 9.03
CA ALA A 37 18.62 17.27 9.76
C ALA A 37 18.04 16.28 10.79
N PRO A 38 17.32 16.78 11.82
CA PRO A 38 16.63 15.93 12.76
C PRO A 38 15.62 15.00 12.08
N ALA A 39 15.51 13.78 12.60
CA ALA A 39 14.50 12.81 12.23
C ALA A 39 13.64 12.48 13.45
N TRP A 40 12.35 12.33 13.20
CA TRP A 40 11.34 12.00 14.20
C TRP A 40 10.75 10.65 13.86
N VAL A 41 10.33 9.91 14.88
CA VAL A 41 9.63 8.63 14.73
C VAL A 41 8.33 8.65 15.52
N ALA A 42 7.31 8.00 14.97
CA ALA A 42 6.05 7.75 15.66
C ALA A 42 5.66 6.28 15.46
N GLU A 43 5.27 5.62 16.55
CA GLU A 43 4.71 4.27 16.53
C GLU A 43 3.30 4.30 15.92
N ILE A 44 2.98 3.25 15.15
CA ILE A 44 1.67 3.05 14.52
C ILE A 44 1.24 1.60 14.67
N ASP A 45 -0.04 1.34 14.44
CA ASP A 45 -0.55 -0.01 14.26
C ASP A 45 0.06 -0.61 12.97
N PRO A 46 0.76 -1.77 13.03
CA PRO A 46 1.34 -2.43 11.86
C PRO A 46 0.33 -2.78 10.76
N ASP A 47 -0.96 -2.93 11.09
CA ASP A 47 -2.03 -3.20 10.13
C ASP A 47 -2.47 -1.94 9.38
N LEU A 48 -2.13 -0.76 9.90
CA LEU A 48 -2.40 0.55 9.30
C LEU A 48 -1.17 1.15 8.63
N ALA A 49 -0.17 0.33 8.30
CA ALA A 49 1.08 0.80 7.71
C ALA A 49 0.97 1.27 6.25
N ASP A 50 -0.08 0.86 5.53
CA ASP A 50 -0.39 1.34 4.18
C ASP A 50 -0.66 2.85 4.19
N THR A 51 -0.16 3.56 3.18
CA THR A 51 -0.19 5.04 3.15
C THR A 51 -1.60 5.62 3.24
N ALA A 52 -2.59 5.01 2.59
CA ALA A 52 -3.96 5.52 2.62
C ALA A 52 -4.64 5.24 3.96
N ALA A 53 -4.51 4.01 4.48
CA ALA A 53 -5.04 3.62 5.78
C ALA A 53 -4.40 4.42 6.93
N PHE A 54 -3.08 4.64 6.85
CA PHE A 54 -2.32 5.48 7.77
C PHE A 54 -2.85 6.92 7.78
N ALA A 55 -3.00 7.53 6.61
CA ALA A 55 -3.48 8.91 6.50
C ALA A 55 -4.89 9.07 7.06
N GLU A 56 -5.78 8.12 6.78
CA GLU A 56 -7.15 8.10 7.29
C GLU A 56 -7.19 7.95 8.81
N ALA A 57 -6.45 6.97 9.36
CA ALA A 57 -6.51 6.64 10.78
C ALA A 57 -5.85 7.71 11.67
N TYR A 58 -4.73 8.28 11.22
CA TYR A 58 -3.91 9.18 12.03
C TYR A 58 -4.05 10.65 11.64
N GLY A 59 -4.78 10.97 10.58
CA GLY A 59 -4.96 12.35 10.11
C GLY A 59 -3.66 13.00 9.64
N VAL A 60 -2.68 12.22 9.22
CA VAL A 60 -1.45 12.72 8.60
C VAL A 60 -1.73 12.98 7.12
N PRO A 61 -1.56 14.21 6.61
CA PRO A 61 -1.90 14.53 5.23
C PRO A 61 -1.05 13.75 4.21
N LEU A 62 -1.67 13.35 3.09
CA LEU A 62 -0.95 12.66 2.00
C LEU A 62 0.08 13.58 1.32
N GLU A 63 -0.14 14.89 1.38
CA GLU A 63 0.72 15.92 0.80
C GLU A 63 2.09 16.00 1.48
N VAL A 64 2.15 15.60 2.76
CA VAL A 64 3.39 15.50 3.54
C VAL A 64 3.89 14.07 3.64
N SER A 65 3.35 13.13 2.86
CA SER A 65 3.74 11.73 2.85
C SER A 65 4.39 11.36 1.52
N ALA A 66 5.37 10.46 1.54
CA ALA A 66 6.03 9.96 0.34
C ALA A 66 6.05 8.44 0.30
N ASN A 67 5.82 7.89 -0.90
CA ASN A 67 5.94 6.47 -1.18
C ASN A 67 7.39 6.16 -1.59
N CYS A 68 7.98 5.18 -0.93
CA CYS A 68 9.28 4.60 -1.27
C CYS A 68 9.05 3.27 -2.00
N VAL A 69 9.34 3.21 -3.29
CA VAL A 69 9.12 2.01 -4.11
C VAL A 69 10.45 1.44 -4.63
N VAL A 70 10.65 0.14 -4.42
CA VAL A 70 11.83 -0.58 -4.93
C VAL A 70 11.54 -1.09 -6.34
N VAL A 71 12.43 -0.80 -7.27
CA VAL A 71 12.33 -1.23 -8.67
C VAL A 71 13.52 -2.10 -9.05
N ALA A 72 13.28 -3.09 -9.90
CA ALA A 72 14.28 -3.96 -10.49
C ALA A 72 14.52 -3.55 -11.96
N ALA A 73 15.71 -3.05 -12.24
CA ALA A 73 16.17 -2.64 -13.55
C ALA A 73 17.01 -3.74 -14.20
N ARG A 74 16.61 -4.20 -15.39
CA ARG A 74 17.26 -5.30 -16.10
C ARG A 74 17.93 -4.82 -17.39
N ARG A 75 19.20 -5.16 -17.57
CA ARG A 75 20.00 -4.90 -18.77
C ARG A 75 21.02 -6.03 -18.97
N ALA A 76 21.18 -6.50 -20.22
CA ALA A 76 22.19 -7.50 -20.58
C ALA A 76 22.23 -8.75 -19.67
N GLY A 77 21.07 -9.20 -19.17
CA GLY A 77 20.96 -10.36 -18.28
C GLY A 77 21.16 -10.08 -16.79
N GLN A 78 21.68 -8.90 -16.44
CA GLN A 78 21.87 -8.43 -15.06
C GLN A 78 20.63 -7.68 -14.55
N THR A 79 20.40 -7.76 -13.25
CA THR A 79 19.34 -7.03 -12.55
C THR A 79 19.98 -6.19 -11.45
N GLU A 80 19.69 -4.90 -11.45
CA GLU A 80 20.08 -3.95 -10.42
C GLU A 80 18.82 -3.40 -9.74
N LEU A 81 18.92 -3.06 -8.47
CA LEU A 81 17.82 -2.52 -7.69
C LEU A 81 18.02 -1.01 -7.49
N ALA A 82 16.93 -0.27 -7.53
CA ALA A 82 16.89 1.16 -7.25
C ALA A 82 15.62 1.49 -6.48
N VAL A 83 15.60 2.67 -5.85
CA VAL A 83 14.44 3.18 -5.14
C VAL A 83 13.94 4.45 -5.80
N CYS A 84 12.62 4.59 -5.88
CA CYS A 84 11.97 5.83 -6.25
C CYS A 84 11.21 6.35 -5.04
N LEU A 85 11.45 7.62 -4.69
CA LEU A 85 10.75 8.33 -3.64
C LEU A 85 9.88 9.41 -4.28
N VAL A 86 8.56 9.26 -4.18
CA VAL A 86 7.59 10.14 -4.82
C VAL A 86 6.51 10.57 -3.82
N PRO A 87 5.84 11.73 -4.02
CA PRO A 87 4.72 12.11 -3.15
C PRO A 87 3.65 11.02 -3.13
N ALA A 88 3.00 10.83 -1.98
CA ALA A 88 1.97 9.80 -1.80
C ALA A 88 0.77 9.95 -2.74
N THR A 89 0.55 11.16 -3.26
CA THR A 89 -0.49 11.52 -4.23
C THR A 89 -0.13 11.19 -5.69
N THR A 90 1.06 10.64 -5.93
CA THR A 90 1.59 10.34 -7.27
C THR A 90 2.06 8.88 -7.38
N ARG A 91 2.40 8.47 -8.60
CA ARG A 91 3.06 7.19 -8.89
C ARG A 91 4.35 7.43 -9.67
N ALA A 92 5.40 6.70 -9.32
CA ALA A 92 6.66 6.76 -10.06
C ALA A 92 6.47 6.34 -11.54
N ASP A 93 7.06 7.09 -12.48
CA ASP A 93 7.13 6.74 -13.90
C ASP A 93 8.19 5.66 -14.14
N VAL A 94 7.93 4.47 -13.58
CA VAL A 94 8.85 3.31 -13.57
C VAL A 94 9.22 2.89 -14.99
N ASN A 95 8.21 2.77 -15.85
CA ASN A 95 8.39 2.24 -17.20
C ASN A 95 8.84 3.31 -18.20
N GLY A 96 8.60 4.59 -17.93
CA GLY A 96 9.05 5.69 -18.78
C GLY A 96 10.39 6.22 -18.31
N LEU A 97 10.33 7.21 -17.41
CA LEU A 97 11.48 7.98 -16.97
C LEU A 97 12.54 7.11 -16.27
N VAL A 98 12.16 6.33 -15.25
CA VAL A 98 13.12 5.54 -14.46
C VAL A 98 13.85 4.53 -15.34
N ARG A 99 13.14 3.81 -16.23
CA ARG A 99 13.77 2.90 -17.20
C ARG A 99 14.81 3.58 -18.07
N ARG A 100 14.51 4.78 -18.59
CA ARG A 100 15.46 5.54 -19.42
C ARG A 100 16.65 6.02 -18.60
N HIS A 101 16.39 6.54 -17.41
CA HIS A 101 17.40 7.05 -16.48
C HIS A 101 18.42 5.99 -16.11
N LEU A 102 17.96 4.81 -15.72
CA LEU A 102 18.81 3.66 -15.37
C LEU A 102 19.40 2.94 -16.60
N GLY A 103 19.17 3.44 -17.82
CA GLY A 103 19.66 2.80 -19.05
C GLY A 103 19.17 1.35 -19.24
N ALA A 104 18.05 1.00 -18.62
CA ALA A 104 17.57 -0.37 -18.49
C ALA A 104 16.74 -0.80 -19.71
N ARG A 105 16.81 -2.09 -20.07
CA ARG A 105 15.95 -2.65 -21.11
C ARG A 105 14.52 -2.86 -20.61
N LYS A 106 14.38 -3.22 -19.33
CA LYS A 106 13.11 -3.41 -18.64
C LYS A 106 13.27 -2.92 -17.20
N VAL A 107 12.24 -2.27 -16.66
CA VAL A 107 12.11 -2.04 -15.22
C VAL A 107 10.77 -2.62 -14.78
N SER A 108 10.73 -3.16 -13.56
CA SER A 108 9.49 -3.54 -12.87
C SER A 108 9.62 -3.17 -11.39
N PHE A 109 8.54 -3.30 -10.63
CA PHE A 109 8.68 -3.41 -9.19
C PHE A 109 9.57 -4.61 -8.84
N ALA A 110 10.39 -4.45 -7.81
CA ALA A 110 11.19 -5.55 -7.30
C ALA A 110 10.27 -6.62 -6.66
N PRO A 111 10.61 -7.91 -6.78
CA PRO A 111 9.95 -8.95 -5.99
C PRO A 111 10.05 -8.64 -4.50
N GLN A 112 8.97 -8.86 -3.76
CA GLN A 112 8.88 -8.48 -2.34
C GLN A 112 9.96 -9.17 -1.50
N ASP A 113 10.17 -10.47 -1.70
CA ASP A 113 11.18 -11.28 -1.03
C ASP A 113 12.59 -10.73 -1.25
N VAL A 114 12.92 -10.36 -2.49
CA VAL A 114 14.20 -9.72 -2.84
C VAL A 114 14.33 -8.35 -2.19
N ALA A 115 13.29 -7.51 -2.27
CA ALA A 115 13.32 -6.17 -1.68
C ALA A 115 13.54 -6.22 -0.16
N VAL A 116 12.86 -7.14 0.54
CA VAL A 116 13.01 -7.35 1.98
C VAL A 116 14.40 -7.87 2.32
N ALA A 117 14.85 -8.93 1.65
CA ALA A 117 16.13 -9.56 1.93
C ALA A 117 17.32 -8.60 1.74
N GLU A 118 17.30 -7.84 0.65
CA GLU A 118 18.41 -6.95 0.29
C GLU A 118 18.39 -5.61 1.03
N SER A 119 17.21 -5.08 1.38
CA SER A 119 17.11 -3.85 2.16
C SER A 119 17.29 -4.08 3.67
N GLY A 120 17.04 -5.30 4.16
CA GLY A 120 16.98 -5.58 5.60
C GLY A 120 15.78 -4.93 6.30
N MET A 121 14.73 -4.58 5.56
CA MET A 121 13.53 -3.89 6.03
C MET A 121 12.26 -4.68 5.71
N GLU A 122 11.19 -4.40 6.45
CA GLU A 122 9.89 -5.02 6.21
C GLU A 122 9.20 -4.45 4.97
N TYR A 123 8.48 -5.30 4.23
CA TYR A 123 7.66 -4.84 3.12
C TYR A 123 6.57 -3.88 3.59
N GLY A 124 6.42 -2.75 2.90
CA GLY A 124 5.57 -1.62 3.31
C GLY A 124 6.21 -0.68 4.34
N GLY A 125 7.34 -1.06 4.93
CA GLY A 125 8.18 -0.22 5.79
C GLY A 125 9.43 0.33 5.11
N ILE A 126 9.83 -0.23 3.95
CA ILE A 126 11.04 0.16 3.21
C ILE A 126 11.12 1.68 3.01
N THR A 127 12.30 2.24 3.25
CA THR A 127 12.59 3.68 3.25
C THR A 127 13.92 3.94 2.54
N PRO A 128 14.18 5.15 2.00
CA PRO A 128 15.47 5.48 1.37
C PRO A 128 16.68 5.45 2.32
N LEU A 129 16.46 5.52 3.63
CA LEU A 129 17.52 5.58 4.64
C LEU A 129 18.07 4.19 4.98
N GLY A 130 19.39 4.02 4.94
CA GLY A 130 20.05 2.76 5.32
C GLY A 130 20.04 1.67 4.23
N LEU A 131 19.66 2.02 2.99
CA LEU A 131 19.73 1.11 1.86
C LEU A 131 21.18 0.77 1.46
N PRO A 132 21.40 -0.36 0.76
CA PRO A 132 22.71 -0.68 0.20
C PRO A 132 23.25 0.48 -0.68
N PRO A 133 24.55 0.84 -0.56
CA PRO A 133 25.12 1.96 -1.33
C PRO A 133 25.06 1.80 -2.85
N SER A 134 24.86 0.56 -3.32
CA SER A 134 24.72 0.24 -4.74
C SER A 134 23.33 0.59 -5.31
N TRP A 135 22.36 0.94 -4.47
CA TRP A 135 21.00 1.26 -4.91
C TRP A 135 20.86 2.77 -5.13
N PRO A 136 20.64 3.22 -6.38
CA PRO A 136 20.28 4.61 -6.62
C PRO A 136 18.97 4.95 -5.92
N VAL A 137 18.89 6.13 -5.31
CA VAL A 137 17.69 6.67 -4.69
C VAL A 137 17.21 7.84 -5.53
N LEU A 138 16.24 7.60 -6.40
CA LEU A 138 15.65 8.62 -7.25
C LEU A 138 14.58 9.37 -6.44
N VAL A 139 14.76 10.67 -6.26
CA VAL A 139 13.88 11.50 -5.42
C VAL A 139 13.10 12.46 -6.31
N ASP A 140 11.79 12.51 -6.13
CA ASP A 140 10.96 13.50 -6.80
C ASP A 140 11.25 14.91 -6.24
N PRO A 141 11.36 15.94 -7.09
CA PRO A 141 11.62 17.31 -6.65
C PRO A 141 10.64 17.83 -5.60
N ALA A 142 9.36 17.43 -5.65
CA ALA A 142 8.38 17.84 -4.66
C ALA A 142 8.66 17.24 -3.28
N VAL A 143 9.19 16.00 -3.24
CA VAL A 143 9.67 15.40 -1.98
C VAL A 143 10.93 16.11 -1.51
N ALA A 144 11.89 16.37 -2.39
CA ALA A 144 13.14 17.04 -2.04
C ALA A 144 12.93 18.46 -1.47
N ALA A 145 11.91 19.18 -1.98
CA ALA A 145 11.58 20.54 -1.58
C ALA A 145 10.69 20.64 -0.33
N ALA A 146 10.14 19.52 0.17
CA ALA A 146 9.24 19.55 1.31
C ALA A 146 10.00 19.78 2.62
N ASP A 147 9.48 20.69 3.45
CA ASP A 147 10.05 20.99 4.78
C ASP A 147 10.05 19.75 5.69
N LEU A 148 9.03 18.91 5.56
CA LEU A 148 8.87 17.68 6.30
C LEU A 148 8.11 16.64 5.47
N VAL A 149 8.58 15.40 5.50
CA VAL A 149 8.05 14.27 4.75
C VAL A 149 7.96 13.05 5.66
N VAL A 150 6.81 12.39 5.64
CA VAL A 150 6.55 11.12 6.30
C VAL A 150 6.87 9.97 5.35
N VAL A 151 7.75 9.08 5.80
CA VAL A 151 8.20 7.87 5.08
C VAL A 151 8.17 6.66 6.01
N GLY A 152 8.36 5.46 5.43
CA GLY A 152 8.58 4.25 6.23
C GLY A 152 9.80 4.38 7.16
N SER A 153 9.81 3.60 8.24
CA SER A 153 10.90 3.52 9.22
C SER A 153 11.77 2.27 9.05
N GLY A 154 11.57 1.53 7.96
CA GLY A 154 12.08 0.19 7.75
C GLY A 154 11.24 -0.92 8.42
N THR A 155 10.24 -0.56 9.24
CA THR A 155 9.28 -1.49 9.85
C THR A 155 7.85 -1.07 9.49
N ARG A 156 6.87 -1.95 9.74
CA ARG A 156 5.44 -1.62 9.62
C ARG A 156 4.89 -0.91 10.84
N GLY A 157 5.50 -1.11 12.02
CA GLY A 157 5.00 -0.59 13.30
C GLY A 157 5.35 0.86 13.59
N SER A 158 5.99 1.58 12.67
CA SER A 158 6.28 3.01 12.86
C SER A 158 6.46 3.76 11.54
N LYS A 159 6.56 5.09 11.62
CA LYS A 159 6.89 5.98 10.51
C LYS A 159 7.96 6.97 10.92
N LEU A 160 8.76 7.41 9.95
CA LEU A 160 9.72 8.50 10.11
C LEU A 160 9.14 9.80 9.55
N ALA A 161 9.42 10.92 10.21
CA ALA A 161 9.26 12.26 9.66
C ALA A 161 10.62 12.95 9.60
N VAL A 162 11.01 13.39 8.41
CA VAL A 162 12.32 13.97 8.10
C VAL A 162 12.17 15.02 7.01
N SER A 163 13.07 16.00 6.92
CA SER A 163 13.01 16.97 5.84
C SER A 163 13.32 16.33 4.48
N GLY A 164 12.64 16.82 3.44
CA GLY A 164 12.91 16.44 2.05
C GLY A 164 14.36 16.68 1.64
N ALA A 165 14.92 17.81 2.10
CA ALA A 165 16.30 18.17 1.84
C ALA A 165 17.31 17.16 2.42
N ALA A 166 17.04 16.60 3.61
CA ALA A 166 17.91 15.58 4.19
C ALA A 166 17.84 14.26 3.42
N LEU A 167 16.66 13.89 2.90
CA LEU A 167 16.48 12.72 2.04
C LEU A 167 17.17 12.89 0.68
N ALA A 168 17.08 14.08 0.08
CA ALA A 168 17.76 14.41 -1.16
C ALA A 168 19.29 14.53 -1.02
N ALA A 169 19.79 14.72 0.21
CA ALA A 169 21.22 14.79 0.52
C ALA A 169 21.86 13.42 0.84
N LEU A 170 21.10 12.33 0.80
CA LEU A 170 21.66 10.99 0.99
C LEU A 170 22.72 10.69 -0.10
N PRO A 171 23.81 9.96 0.19
CA PRO A 171 24.92 9.77 -0.75
C PRO A 171 24.53 9.15 -2.10
N ALA A 172 23.50 8.29 -2.11
CA ALA A 172 22.99 7.64 -3.32
C ALA A 172 21.77 8.36 -3.93
N ALA A 173 21.37 9.52 -3.39
CA ALA A 173 20.20 10.24 -3.84
C ALA A 173 20.47 11.10 -5.09
N GLU A 174 19.51 11.08 -6.01
CA GLU A 174 19.48 11.93 -7.18
C GLU A 174 18.07 12.49 -7.34
N VAL A 175 17.94 13.82 -7.39
CA VAL A 175 16.66 14.48 -7.66
C VAL A 175 16.35 14.37 -9.15
N LEU A 176 15.22 13.76 -9.49
CA LEU A 176 14.86 13.43 -10.87
C LEU A 176 13.52 14.06 -11.27
N GLU A 177 13.60 15.07 -12.13
CA GLU A 177 12.43 15.83 -12.62
C GLU A 177 11.40 14.95 -13.34
N GLY A 178 10.13 15.07 -12.92
CA GLY A 178 9.02 14.32 -13.49
C GLY A 178 8.95 12.85 -13.07
N LEU A 179 9.62 12.47 -11.98
CA LEU A 179 9.56 11.12 -11.40
C LEU A 179 8.14 10.74 -11.01
N GLY A 180 7.45 11.58 -10.26
CA GLY A 180 6.05 11.41 -9.88
C GLY A 180 5.10 11.80 -11.02
N ARG A 181 4.15 10.90 -11.34
CA ARG A 181 3.02 11.15 -12.22
C ARG A 181 1.73 11.22 -11.42
N PRO A 182 0.83 12.17 -11.69
CA PRO A 182 -0.50 12.17 -11.11
C PRO A 182 -1.17 10.81 -11.31
N VAL A 183 -1.79 10.29 -10.26
CA VAL A 183 -2.65 9.11 -10.40
C VAL A 183 -3.89 9.57 -11.16
N ALA A 184 -4.09 9.08 -12.38
CA ALA A 184 -5.33 9.32 -13.09
C ALA A 184 -6.49 8.80 -12.21
N GLU A 185 -7.43 9.68 -11.86
CA GLU A 185 -8.65 9.28 -11.18
C GLU A 185 -9.34 8.23 -12.07
N PRO A 186 -9.69 7.05 -11.56
CA PRO A 186 -10.49 6.11 -12.35
C PRO A 186 -11.75 6.86 -12.81
N PRO A 187 -12.19 6.70 -14.08
CA PRO A 187 -13.40 7.36 -14.53
C PRO A 187 -14.53 6.99 -13.56
N ARG A 188 -15.19 8.03 -13.02
CA ARG A 188 -16.35 7.84 -12.15
C ARG A 188 -17.30 6.87 -12.87
N PRO A 189 -17.74 5.78 -12.22
CA PRO A 189 -18.67 4.85 -12.86
C PRO A 189 -19.85 5.68 -13.37
N ALA A 190 -20.20 5.48 -14.64
CA ALA A 190 -21.39 6.11 -15.19
C ALA A 190 -22.57 5.79 -14.26
N PRO A 191 -23.46 6.76 -13.99
CA PRO A 191 -24.65 6.48 -13.20
C PRO A 191 -25.32 5.24 -13.82
N ALA A 192 -25.61 4.25 -12.98
CA ALA A 192 -26.28 3.04 -13.43
C ALA A 192 -27.51 3.48 -14.22
N ALA A 193 -27.61 3.02 -15.48
CA ALA A 193 -28.82 3.22 -16.25
C ALA A 193 -30.00 2.71 -15.38
N PRO A 194 -31.13 3.43 -15.32
CA PRO A 194 -32.27 2.97 -14.55
C PRO A 194 -32.57 1.54 -15.00
N ALA A 195 -32.59 0.61 -14.05
CA ALA A 195 -32.92 -0.78 -14.33
C ALA A 195 -34.27 -0.80 -15.07
N GLU A 196 -34.26 -1.27 -16.31
CA GLU A 196 -35.49 -1.53 -17.03
C GLU A 196 -36.24 -2.58 -16.19
N ARG A 197 -37.38 -2.19 -15.66
CA ARG A 197 -38.16 -3.04 -14.75
C ARG A 197 -38.56 -4.28 -15.55
N ALA A 198 -38.14 -5.46 -15.09
CA ALA A 198 -38.54 -6.72 -15.71
C ALA A 198 -40.08 -6.74 -15.86
N PRO A 199 -40.62 -7.23 -16.99
CA PRO A 199 -42.06 -7.32 -17.19
C PRO A 199 -42.72 -8.10 -16.04
N ASP A 200 -43.83 -7.57 -15.52
CA ASP A 200 -44.63 -8.14 -14.43
C ASP A 200 -45.03 -9.59 -14.76
N ASP A 201 -44.73 -10.54 -13.86
CA ASP A 201 -44.97 -12.00 -13.99
C ASP A 201 -46.46 -12.40 -13.99
N ARG A 202 -47.37 -11.49 -14.39
CA ARG A 202 -48.81 -11.75 -14.45
C ARG A 202 -49.26 -12.57 -15.65
N ASP A 203 -48.35 -12.91 -16.56
CA ASP A 203 -48.63 -13.67 -17.78
C ASP A 203 -47.81 -14.97 -17.88
N VAL A 204 -47.80 -15.78 -16.83
CA VAL A 204 -47.44 -17.21 -16.96
C VAL A 204 -48.54 -18.06 -16.32
N GLY A 205 -49.43 -18.57 -17.18
CA GLY A 205 -50.53 -19.43 -16.82
C GLY A 205 -50.05 -20.76 -16.25
N TRP A 206 -50.25 -20.96 -14.95
CA TRP A 206 -50.11 -22.26 -14.31
C TRP A 206 -51.41 -23.04 -14.46
N GLY A 207 -51.27 -24.24 -15.05
CA GLY A 207 -52.34 -25.17 -15.36
C GLY A 207 -53.16 -25.65 -14.15
N GLU A 208 -54.19 -26.41 -14.49
CA GLU A 208 -55.31 -26.85 -13.66
C GLU A 208 -54.93 -27.31 -12.24
N ARG A 209 -55.74 -26.87 -11.27
CA ARG A 209 -55.60 -27.22 -9.85
C ARG A 209 -55.93 -28.70 -9.65
N PRO A 210 -55.09 -29.50 -8.96
CA PRO A 210 -55.42 -30.90 -8.69
C PRO A 210 -56.63 -31.00 -7.75
N GLU A 211 -57.70 -31.63 -8.23
CA GLU A 211 -58.83 -32.04 -7.39
C GLU A 211 -58.49 -33.29 -6.56
N GLU A 212 -59.24 -33.45 -5.47
CA GLU A 212 -59.06 -34.35 -4.34
C GLU A 212 -58.49 -35.76 -4.64
N LEU A 213 -57.52 -36.19 -3.81
CA LEU A 213 -56.89 -37.52 -3.86
C LEU A 213 -57.91 -38.66 -3.87
N SER A 214 -57.67 -39.66 -4.72
CA SER A 214 -58.61 -40.76 -4.98
C SER A 214 -58.77 -41.71 -3.78
N ALA A 215 -59.91 -42.41 -3.72
CA ALA A 215 -60.22 -43.39 -2.67
C ALA A 215 -59.32 -44.66 -2.68
N ALA A 216 -58.49 -44.83 -3.69
CA ALA A 216 -57.46 -45.88 -3.72
C ALA A 216 -56.20 -45.44 -2.94
N ASP A 217 -55.82 -44.16 -3.06
CA ASP A 217 -54.65 -43.59 -2.39
C ASP A 217 -54.85 -43.47 -0.87
N ARG A 218 -56.09 -43.21 -0.42
CA ARG A 218 -56.43 -43.21 1.01
C ARG A 218 -56.32 -44.61 1.64
N ARG A 219 -56.75 -45.65 0.93
CA ARG A 219 -56.71 -47.04 1.41
C ARG A 219 -55.28 -47.57 1.61
N TYR A 220 -54.33 -47.11 0.80
CA TYR A 220 -52.92 -47.50 0.91
C TYR A 220 -52.26 -47.01 2.21
N LEU A 221 -52.76 -45.90 2.78
CA LEU A 221 -52.23 -45.32 4.01
C LEU A 221 -52.90 -45.87 5.28
N GLU A 222 -54.15 -46.33 5.19
CA GLU A 222 -54.92 -46.84 6.33
C GLU A 222 -54.65 -48.33 6.61
N ASP A 223 -54.38 -49.15 5.60
CA ASP A 223 -54.16 -50.61 5.73
C ASP A 223 -52.69 -51.01 5.99
N ARG A 224 -51.86 -50.11 6.55
CA ARG A 224 -50.45 -50.45 6.82
C ARG A 224 -50.37 -51.49 7.97
N PRO A 225 -49.91 -52.73 7.73
CA PRO A 225 -49.85 -53.73 8.78
C PRO A 225 -48.82 -53.36 9.86
N PRO A 226 -49.10 -53.60 11.16
CA PRO A 226 -48.12 -53.38 12.23
C PRO A 226 -47.07 -54.51 12.25
N HIS A 227 -45.92 -54.26 12.92
CA HIS A 227 -44.76 -55.12 13.28
C HIS A 227 -43.86 -55.67 12.14
N TRP A 228 -42.53 -55.77 12.25
CA TRP A 228 -41.61 -56.11 13.36
C TRP A 228 -40.27 -55.34 13.23
N GLY A 229 -39.63 -54.95 14.34
CA GLY A 229 -38.36 -55.57 14.73
C GLY A 229 -37.50 -54.63 15.59
N SER A 230 -37.35 -54.96 16.88
CA SER A 230 -36.29 -54.45 17.74
C SER A 230 -34.95 -55.05 17.32
N ASP A 231 -33.89 -54.25 17.39
CA ASP A 231 -32.63 -54.56 18.08
C ASP A 231 -31.92 -53.24 18.41
#